data_AF-A0A9W9ZUT5-F1
#
_entry.id   AF-A0A9W9ZUT5-F1
#
_cell.length_a   1.000
_cell.length_b   1.000
_cell.length_c   1.000
_cell.angle_alpha   90.00
_cell.angle_beta   90.00
_cell.angle_gamma   90.00
#
_symmetry.space_group_name_H-M   'P 1'
#
loop_
_entity.id
_entity.type
_entity.pdbx_description
1 polymer ?
#
loop_
_entity_poly.entity_id
_entity_poly.type
_entity_poly.pdbx_seq_one_letter_code
_entity_poly.pdbx_strand_id
1 'polypeptide(L)'
;MKVDILILSKGVDCRLTIRTCPNVPKTPQAEEEDSIIESYLRRMRIEEGQLTLPPVSEIPDGFDLFYKRRSLRRTYQYEMDEEQFSLTVCKDQAKYVNTDETDVSSFDETSAKTDIHLHCEEWDQVLDEGNWEPEQIVAKLPTFLQFLRQVQRNVAASNEGF
;
A
#
# COMPACT_ATOMS: atom_id res chain seq x y z
N MET A 1 -13.02 -10.98 2.66
CA MET A 1 -12.40 -11.70 3.80
C MET A 1 -11.01 -11.12 4.00
N LYS A 2 -10.51 -11.02 5.24
CA LYS A 2 -9.14 -10.60 5.52
C LYS A 2 -8.51 -11.51 6.56
N VAL A 3 -7.34 -12.05 6.25
CA VAL A 3 -6.52 -12.85 7.15
C VAL A 3 -5.17 -12.16 7.28
N ASP A 4 -4.73 -11.94 8.52
CA ASP A 4 -3.40 -11.41 8.83
C ASP A 4 -2.65 -12.45 9.66
N ILE A 5 -1.45 -12.81 9.22
CA ILE A 5 -0.53 -13.70 9.94
C ILE A 5 0.74 -12.91 10.25
N LEU A 6 1.01 -12.73 11.54
CA LEU A 6 2.26 -12.11 12.01
C LEU A 6 3.33 -13.18 12.19
N ILE A 7 4.46 -12.97 11.54
CA ILE A 7 5.63 -13.84 11.57
C ILE A 7 6.76 -13.05 12.22
N LEU A 8 7.00 -13.32 13.50
CA LEU A 8 8.11 -12.72 14.24
C LEU A 8 9.44 -13.28 13.71
N SER A 9 10.41 -12.41 13.48
CA SER A 9 11.72 -12.83 12.97
C SER A 9 12.86 -12.00 13.55
N LYS A 10 14.07 -12.57 13.57
CA LYS A 10 15.26 -11.84 14.02
C LYS A 10 15.64 -10.81 12.97
N GLY A 11 15.35 -9.53 13.24
CA GLY A 11 15.77 -8.38 12.44
C GLY A 11 14.58 -7.59 11.85
N VAL A 12 13.66 -8.27 11.18
CA VAL A 12 12.46 -7.65 10.58
C VAL A 12 11.24 -8.56 10.76
N ASP A 13 10.26 -8.11 11.53
CA ASP A 13 8.98 -8.80 11.64
C ASP A 13 8.22 -8.71 10.32
N CYS A 14 7.48 -9.77 9.97
CA CYS A 14 6.71 -9.83 8.73
C CYS A 14 5.23 -10.01 9.01
N ARG A 15 4.41 -9.43 8.13
CA ARG A 15 2.96 -9.61 8.14
C ARG A 15 2.54 -10.13 6.78
N LEU A 16 2.04 -11.36 6.74
CA LEU A 16 1.34 -11.90 5.58
C LEU A 16 -0.12 -11.47 5.68
N THR A 17 -0.59 -10.76 4.67
CA THR A 17 -1.97 -10.28 4.59
C THR A 17 -2.61 -10.88 3.36
N ILE A 18 -3.64 -11.70 3.55
CA ILE A 18 -4.49 -12.22 2.47
C ILE A 18 -5.82 -11.48 2.54
N ARG A 19 -6.21 -10.83 1.45
CA ARG A 19 -7.47 -10.08 1.35
C ARG A 19 -8.21 -10.57 0.13
N THR A 20 -9.49 -10.86 0.31
CA THR A 20 -10.43 -10.93 -0.81
C THR A 20 -11.22 -9.64 -0.86
N CYS A 21 -11.17 -8.97 -2.00
CA CYS A 21 -11.96 -7.79 -2.30
C CYS A 21 -13.30 -8.27 -2.87
N PRO A 22 -14.42 -8.15 -2.14
CA PRO A 22 -15.71 -8.50 -2.72
C PRO A 22 -16.01 -7.50 -3.83
N ASN A 23 -16.28 -8.00 -5.04
CA ASN A 23 -16.79 -7.21 -6.16
C ASN A 23 -18.26 -6.85 -5.91
N VAL A 24 -18.51 -6.05 -4.88
CA VAL A 24 -19.85 -5.50 -4.61
C VAL A 24 -20.07 -4.36 -5.60
N PRO A 25 -21.14 -4.40 -6.41
CA PRO A 25 -21.51 -3.26 -7.23
C PRO A 25 -21.65 -2.02 -6.35
N LYS A 26 -21.05 -0.91 -6.77
CA LYS A 26 -21.22 0.36 -6.07
C LYS A 26 -22.70 0.75 -6.09
N THR A 27 -23.18 1.33 -4.99
CA THR A 27 -24.52 1.92 -4.98
C THR A 27 -24.50 3.22 -5.80
N PRO A 28 -25.65 3.69 -6.33
CA PRO A 28 -25.70 4.97 -7.03
C PRO A 28 -25.17 6.14 -6.18
N GLN A 29 -25.40 6.09 -4.86
CA GLN A 29 -24.85 7.07 -3.92
C GLN A 29 -23.32 7.03 -3.85
N ALA A 30 -22.71 5.84 -3.78
CA ALA A 30 -21.26 5.71 -3.75
C ALA A 30 -20.62 6.19 -5.06
N GLU A 31 -21.27 5.96 -6.20
CA GLU A 31 -20.83 6.48 -7.50
C GLU A 31 -20.90 8.02 -7.57
N GLU A 32 -21.94 8.62 -6.99
CA GLU A 32 -22.08 10.07 -6.86
C GLU A 32 -20.98 10.67 -5.95
N GLU A 33 -20.77 10.07 -4.78
CA GLU A 33 -19.72 10.47 -3.83
C GLU A 33 -18.32 10.40 -4.45
N ASP A 34 -18.02 9.32 -5.18
CA ASP A 34 -16.77 9.16 -5.92
C ASP A 34 -16.60 10.25 -6.98
N SER A 35 -17.65 10.54 -7.76
CA SER A 35 -17.63 11.58 -8.80
C SER A 35 -17.35 12.98 -8.23
N ILE A 36 -17.96 13.31 -7.08
CA ILE A 36 -17.74 14.58 -6.38
C ILE A 36 -16.28 14.71 -5.93
N ILE A 37 -15.74 13.69 -5.26
CA ILE A 37 -14.35 13.69 -4.80
C ILE A 37 -13.35 13.65 -5.96
N GLU A 38 -13.62 12.88 -7.00
CA GLU A 38 -12.79 12.87 -8.20
C GLU A 38 -12.72 14.25 -8.85
N SER A 39 -13.85 14.95 -8.98
CA SER A 39 -13.90 16.31 -9.51
C SER A 39 -13.05 17.27 -8.68
N TYR A 40 -13.14 17.19 -7.35
CA TYR A 40 -12.28 17.95 -6.44
C TYR A 40 -10.80 17.63 -6.67
N LEU A 41 -10.44 16.34 -6.66
CA LEU A 41 -9.06 15.84 -6.79
C LEU A 41 -8.46 16.09 -8.18
N ARG A 42 -9.24 16.20 -9.25
CA ARG A 42 -8.73 16.55 -10.60
C ARG A 42 -8.02 17.90 -10.65
N ARG A 43 -8.21 18.75 -9.64
CA ARG A 43 -7.51 20.04 -9.49
C ARG A 43 -6.12 19.92 -8.84
N MET A 44 -5.69 18.70 -8.48
CA MET A 44 -4.32 18.42 -8.03
C MET A 44 -3.30 18.89 -9.07
N ARG A 45 -2.14 19.37 -8.59
CA ARG A 45 -1.05 19.85 -9.44
C ARG A 45 0.27 19.22 -9.02
N ILE A 46 1.20 19.14 -9.96
CA ILE A 46 2.59 18.80 -9.66
C ILE A 46 3.41 20.07 -9.83
N GLU A 47 3.96 20.58 -8.73
CA GLU A 47 4.77 21.79 -8.67
C GLU A 47 6.15 21.42 -8.13
N GLU A 48 7.22 21.76 -8.86
CA GLU A 48 8.61 21.42 -8.49
C GLU A 48 8.84 19.92 -8.19
N GLY A 49 8.08 19.04 -8.86
CA GLY A 49 8.14 17.59 -8.64
C GLY A 49 7.42 17.10 -7.38
N GLN A 50 6.69 17.99 -6.69
CA GLN A 50 5.85 17.67 -5.54
C GLN A 50 4.37 17.73 -5.92
N LEU A 51 3.58 16.77 -5.41
CA LEU A 51 2.13 16.76 -5.58
C LEU A 51 1.48 17.73 -4.59
N THR A 52 0.77 18.71 -5.12
CA THR A 52 -0.03 19.69 -4.37
C THR A 52 -1.51 19.34 -4.49
N LEU A 53 -2.18 19.17 -3.34
CA LEU A 53 -3.62 18.94 -3.27
C LEU A 53 -4.40 20.26 -3.40
N PRO A 54 -5.67 20.24 -3.87
CA PRO A 54 -6.52 21.42 -3.81
C PRO A 54 -6.71 21.89 -2.35
N PRO A 55 -7.09 23.16 -2.13
CA PRO A 55 -7.26 23.71 -0.79
C PRO A 55 -8.29 22.94 0.03
N VAL A 56 -7.95 22.62 1.30
CA VAL A 56 -8.83 21.93 2.25
C VAL A 56 -10.13 22.71 2.48
N SER A 57 -10.08 24.04 2.41
CA SER A 57 -11.25 24.92 2.50
C SER A 57 -12.25 24.77 1.35
N GLU A 58 -11.86 24.10 0.27
CA GLU A 58 -12.70 23.84 -0.90
C GLU A 58 -13.12 22.37 -1.00
N ILE A 59 -12.91 21.59 0.06
CA ILE A 59 -13.45 20.22 0.14
C ILE A 59 -14.98 20.28 0.01
N PRO A 60 -15.60 19.42 -0.81
CA PRO A 60 -17.05 19.42 -0.98
C PRO A 60 -17.78 19.12 0.33
N ASP A 61 -18.97 19.70 0.50
CA ASP A 61 -19.82 19.47 1.66
C ASP A 61 -20.08 17.97 1.87
N GLY A 62 -19.99 17.51 3.12
CA GLY A 62 -20.16 16.10 3.48
C GLY A 62 -18.88 15.26 3.42
N PHE A 63 -17.74 15.86 3.09
CA PHE A 63 -16.44 15.19 3.10
C PHE A 63 -15.47 15.82 4.09
N ASP A 64 -14.65 14.98 4.71
CA ASP A 64 -13.63 15.38 5.68
C ASP A 64 -12.27 14.80 5.31
N LEU A 65 -11.23 15.64 5.36
CA LEU A 65 -9.85 15.20 5.22
C LEU A 65 -9.17 15.16 6.59
N PHE A 66 -9.06 13.98 7.16
CA PHE A 66 -8.44 13.75 8.48
C PHE A 66 -7.03 13.15 8.40
N TYR A 67 -6.61 12.66 7.24
CA TYR A 67 -5.34 11.94 7.07
C TYR A 67 -4.74 12.14 5.68
N LYS A 68 -3.44 12.40 5.63
CA LYS A 68 -2.65 12.49 4.39
C LYS A 68 -1.47 11.54 4.47
N ARG A 69 -1.21 10.81 3.38
CA ARG A 69 -0.02 9.95 3.21
C ARG A 69 0.60 10.16 1.84
N ARG A 70 1.93 10.26 1.78
CA ARG A 70 2.72 10.17 0.54
C ARG A 70 3.72 9.02 0.65
N SER A 71 4.01 8.39 -0.48
CA SER A 71 4.92 7.25 -0.56
C SER A 71 5.82 7.37 -1.78
N LEU A 72 7.13 7.30 -1.56
CA LEU A 72 8.09 7.08 -2.65
C LEU A 72 8.30 5.57 -2.79
N ARG A 73 7.91 5.01 -3.94
CA ARG A 73 7.92 3.57 -4.18
C ARG A 73 8.89 3.21 -5.29
N ARG A 74 9.61 2.10 -5.11
CA ARG A 74 10.38 1.43 -6.18
C ARG A 74 9.99 -0.04 -6.20
N THR A 75 9.51 -0.50 -7.35
CA THR A 75 9.11 -1.88 -7.57
C THR A 75 10.15 -2.59 -8.42
N TYR A 76 10.52 -3.80 -7.99
CA TYR A 76 11.45 -4.70 -8.66
C TYR A 76 10.72 -5.99 -8.97
N GLN A 77 10.96 -6.53 -10.16
CA GLN A 77 10.42 -7.81 -10.59
C GLN A 77 11.45 -8.90 -10.34
N TYR A 78 10.99 -10.05 -9.89
CA TYR A 78 11.84 -11.20 -9.54
C TYR A 78 11.14 -12.50 -9.92
N GLU A 79 11.86 -13.38 -10.62
CA GLU A 79 11.36 -14.69 -11.02
C GLU A 79 12.04 -15.77 -10.17
N MET A 80 11.25 -16.71 -9.64
CA MET A 80 11.76 -17.85 -8.87
C MET A 80 10.83 -19.04 -9.04
N ASP A 81 11.39 -20.20 -9.40
CA ASP A 81 10.65 -21.46 -9.57
C ASP A 81 9.43 -21.29 -10.50
N GLU A 82 9.62 -20.60 -11.64
CA GLU A 82 8.59 -20.27 -12.64
C GLU A 82 7.48 -19.31 -12.16
N GLU A 83 7.57 -18.80 -10.92
CA GLU A 83 6.64 -17.79 -10.38
C GLU A 83 7.22 -16.38 -10.47
N GLN A 84 6.35 -15.42 -10.82
CA GLN A 84 6.69 -14.00 -10.85
C GLN A 84 6.30 -13.30 -9.54
N PHE A 85 7.29 -12.68 -8.90
CA PHE A 85 7.15 -11.90 -7.69
C PHE A 85 7.48 -10.44 -7.95
N SER A 86 6.80 -9.55 -7.21
CA SER A 86 7.20 -8.15 -7.14
C SER A 86 7.60 -7.77 -5.72
N LEU A 87 8.72 -7.05 -5.62
CA LEU A 87 9.22 -6.44 -4.39
C LEU A 87 9.10 -4.93 -4.52
N THR A 88 8.31 -4.31 -3.65
CA THR A 88 8.17 -2.86 -3.60
C THR A 88 8.78 -2.31 -2.34
N VAL A 89 9.82 -1.49 -2.47
CA VAL A 89 10.37 -0.70 -1.36
C VAL A 89 9.64 0.64 -1.31
N CYS A 90 9.02 0.93 -0.18
CA CYS A 90 8.24 2.13 0.09
C CYS A 90 8.96 2.99 1.12
N LYS A 91 9.01 4.30 0.89
CA LYS A 91 9.35 5.31 1.90
C LYS A 91 8.13 6.19 2.13
N ASP A 92 7.43 5.91 3.22
CA ASP A 92 6.12 6.47 3.56
C ASP A 92 6.24 7.64 4.54
N GLN A 93 5.53 8.72 4.28
CA GLN A 93 5.30 9.81 5.23
C GLN A 93 3.80 10.01 5.39
N ALA A 94 3.34 10.11 6.62
CA ALA A 94 1.93 10.19 6.94
C ALA A 94 1.67 11.12 8.12
N LYS A 95 0.58 11.88 8.05
CA LYS A 95 0.14 12.76 9.13
C LYS A 95 -1.38 12.83 9.20
N TYR A 96 -1.86 13.11 10.40
CA TYR A 96 -3.23 13.57 10.60
C TYR A 96 -3.33 15.03 10.18
N VAL A 97 -4.47 15.41 9.59
CA VAL A 97 -4.74 16.78 9.18
C VAL A 97 -5.59 17.43 10.25
N ASN A 98 -5.16 18.60 10.73
CA ASN A 98 -5.97 19.40 11.63
C ASN A 98 -6.91 20.27 10.78
N THR A 99 -8.22 20.07 10.89
CA THR A 99 -9.24 20.80 10.10
C THR A 99 -9.40 22.25 10.54
N ASP A 100 -8.93 22.61 11.74
CA ASP A 100 -9.05 23.97 12.30
C ASP A 100 -7.90 24.91 11.83
N GLU A 101 -6.83 24.33 11.30
CA GLU A 101 -5.70 25.08 10.78
C GLU A 101 -5.74 25.05 9.25
N THR A 102 -5.37 26.17 8.61
CA THR A 102 -5.10 26.22 7.17
C THR A 102 -3.81 25.43 6.92
N ASP A 103 -3.92 24.11 7.01
CA ASP A 103 -2.80 23.20 7.11
C ASP A 103 -2.19 22.98 5.72
N VAL A 104 -1.52 24.05 5.27
CA VAL A 104 -0.59 24.14 4.14
C VAL A 104 0.72 23.42 4.51
N SER A 105 0.84 22.88 5.73
CA SER A 105 2.09 22.31 6.23
C SER A 105 2.58 21.20 5.30
N SER A 106 3.85 21.31 4.96
CA SER A 106 4.56 20.32 4.16
C SER A 106 4.62 18.97 4.90
N PHE A 107 4.96 17.90 4.18
CA PHE A 107 5.36 16.62 4.78
C PHE A 107 6.81 16.64 5.27
N ASP A 108 7.54 17.74 5.11
CA ASP A 108 8.98 17.83 5.39
C ASP A 108 9.34 17.58 6.86
N GLU A 109 8.42 17.86 7.79
CA GLU A 109 8.61 17.61 9.22
C GLU A 109 8.24 16.16 9.63
N THR A 110 7.62 15.38 8.73
CA THR A 110 7.15 14.03 9.04
C THR A 110 8.26 13.02 8.86
N SER A 111 8.55 12.21 9.88
CA SER A 111 9.52 11.12 9.75
C SER A 111 9.08 10.10 8.70
N ALA A 112 9.99 9.74 7.81
CA ALA A 112 9.74 8.74 6.79
C ALA A 112 9.93 7.33 7.36
N LYS A 113 8.99 6.43 7.10
CA LYS A 113 9.05 5.01 7.44
C LYS A 113 9.35 4.19 6.19
N THR A 114 10.32 3.30 6.26
CA THR A 114 10.61 2.36 5.18
C THR A 114 9.78 1.09 5.38
N ASP A 115 9.12 0.63 4.32
CA ASP A 115 8.36 -0.61 4.29
C ASP A 115 8.72 -1.41 3.02
N ILE A 116 8.59 -2.73 3.08
CA ILE A 116 8.88 -3.63 1.96
C ILE A 116 7.66 -4.52 1.73
N HIS A 117 7.06 -4.40 0.55
CA HIS A 117 5.90 -5.19 0.16
C HIS A 117 6.34 -6.27 -0.83
N LEU A 118 5.93 -7.51 -0.56
CA LEU A 118 6.19 -8.66 -1.43
C LEU A 118 4.86 -9.18 -1.95
N HIS A 119 4.78 -9.38 -3.26
CA HIS A 119 3.59 -9.87 -3.94
C HIS A 119 3.96 -11.03 -4.86
N CYS A 120 3.03 -11.96 -5.04
CA CYS A 120 3.05 -12.93 -6.12
C CYS A 120 1.96 -12.52 -7.10
N GLU A 121 2.34 -12.14 -8.32
CA GLU A 121 1.41 -11.51 -9.27
C GLU A 121 0.26 -12.46 -9.65
N GLU A 122 0.57 -13.73 -9.80
CA GLU A 122 -0.44 -14.77 -10.09
C GLU A 122 -1.45 -14.92 -8.96
N TRP A 123 -1.02 -14.82 -7.70
CA TRP A 123 -1.93 -14.93 -6.56
C TRP A 123 -2.83 -13.72 -6.45
N ASP A 124 -2.27 -12.52 -6.64
CA ASP A 124 -3.05 -11.28 -6.60
C ASP A 124 -4.17 -11.36 -7.65
N GLN A 125 -3.87 -11.82 -8.86
CA GLN A 125 -4.88 -12.04 -9.91
C GLN A 125 -5.93 -13.08 -9.49
N VAL A 126 -5.50 -14.26 -9.02
CA VAL A 126 -6.39 -15.37 -8.65
C VAL A 126 -7.31 -14.98 -7.47
N LEU A 127 -6.79 -14.24 -6.49
CA LEU A 127 -7.56 -13.73 -5.36
C LEU A 127 -8.57 -12.65 -5.78
N ASP A 128 -8.20 -11.79 -6.73
CA ASP A 128 -9.07 -10.72 -7.27
C ASP A 128 -10.21 -11.28 -8.15
N GLU A 129 -9.92 -12.30 -8.96
CA GLU A 129 -10.94 -13.00 -9.76
C GLU A 129 -11.95 -13.77 -8.90
N GLY A 130 -11.56 -14.12 -7.67
CA GLY A 130 -12.42 -14.84 -6.73
C GLY A 130 -12.67 -16.31 -7.09
N ASN A 131 -12.01 -16.82 -8.13
CA ASN A 131 -12.11 -18.20 -8.60
C ASN A 131 -10.91 -19.03 -8.10
N TRP A 132 -10.78 -19.13 -6.77
CA TRP A 132 -9.64 -19.77 -6.13
C TRP A 132 -10.08 -20.74 -5.04
N GLU A 133 -9.30 -21.81 -4.88
CA GLU A 133 -9.47 -22.76 -3.78
C GLU A 133 -8.29 -22.63 -2.79
N PRO A 134 -8.52 -22.78 -1.47
CA PRO A 134 -7.47 -22.68 -0.46
C PRO A 134 -6.22 -23.52 -0.73
N GLU A 135 -6.40 -24.70 -1.33
CA GLU A 135 -5.32 -25.62 -1.67
C GLU A 135 -4.35 -25.03 -2.68
N GLN A 136 -4.82 -24.20 -3.62
CA GLN A 136 -3.97 -23.53 -4.61
C GLN A 136 -3.03 -22.52 -3.94
N ILE A 137 -3.55 -21.77 -2.96
CA ILE A 137 -2.75 -20.82 -2.18
C ILE A 137 -1.77 -21.56 -1.26
N VAL A 138 -2.23 -22.62 -0.59
CA VAL A 138 -1.39 -23.43 0.31
C VAL A 138 -0.25 -24.11 -0.44
N ALA A 139 -0.49 -24.59 -1.66
CA ALA A 139 0.52 -25.26 -2.47
C ALA A 139 1.70 -24.34 -2.83
N LYS A 140 1.42 -23.06 -3.08
CA LYS A 140 2.43 -22.07 -3.47
C LYS A 140 3.07 -21.34 -2.28
N LEU A 141 2.47 -21.41 -1.09
CA LEU A 141 2.97 -20.77 0.13
C LEU A 141 4.45 -21.05 0.46
N PRO A 142 4.98 -22.27 0.27
CA PRO A 142 6.41 -22.54 0.46
C PRO A 142 7.32 -21.64 -0.40
N THR A 143 6.99 -21.47 -1.69
CA THR A 143 7.75 -20.64 -2.64
C THR A 143 7.74 -19.17 -2.21
N PHE A 144 6.56 -18.64 -1.87
CA PHE A 144 6.44 -17.28 -1.34
C PHE A 144 7.26 -17.07 -0.05
N LEU A 145 7.22 -18.02 0.88
CA LEU A 145 8.00 -17.95 2.12
C LEU A 145 9.51 -18.08 1.88
N GLN A 146 9.94 -18.82 0.86
CA GLN A 146 11.34 -18.88 0.44
C GLN A 146 11.81 -17.53 -0.09
N PHE A 147 11.00 -16.88 -0.93
CA PHE A 147 11.27 -15.53 -1.43
C PHE A 147 11.36 -14.52 -0.26
N LEU A 148 10.38 -14.54 0.65
CA LEU A 148 10.40 -13.71 1.86
C LEU A 148 11.69 -13.88 2.66
N ARG A 149 12.13 -15.13 2.90
CA ARG A 149 13.38 -15.40 3.63
C ARG A 149 14.61 -14.86 2.90
N GLN A 150 14.64 -14.91 1.56
CA GLN A 150 15.73 -14.33 0.78
C GLN A 150 15.79 -12.81 0.96
N VAL A 151 14.64 -12.14 0.93
CA VAL A 151 14.55 -10.70 1.19
C VAL A 151 15.00 -10.37 2.62
N GLN A 152 14.49 -11.09 3.62
CA GLN A 152 14.86 -10.89 5.02
C GLN A 152 16.37 -11.01 5.25
N ARG A 153 17.03 -12.00 4.63
CA ARG A 153 18.49 -12.18 4.74
C ARG A 153 19.27 -10.97 4.22
N ASN A 154 18.84 -10.40 3.09
CA ASN A 154 19.50 -9.23 2.50
C ASN A 154 19.29 -7.97 3.36
N VAL A 155 18.12 -7.82 3.98
CA VAL A 155 17.83 -6.67 4.86
C VAL A 155 18.51 -6.81 6.23
N ALA A 156 18.57 -8.03 6.79
CA ALA A 156 19.24 -8.28 8.06
C ALA A 156 20.78 -8.12 7.96
N ALA A 157 21.38 -8.53 6.84
CA ALA A 157 22.82 -8.38 6.60
C ALA A 157 23.27 -6.90 6.62
N SER A 158 22.40 -5.96 6.25
CA SER A 158 22.67 -4.52 6.36
C SER A 158 22.60 -3.96 7.80
N ASN A 159 22.10 -4.72 8.78
CA ASN A 159 21.99 -4.27 10.17
C ASN A 159 23.12 -4.79 11.09
N GLU A 160 23.98 -5.70 10.63
CA GLU A 160 25.15 -6.17 11.41
C GLU A 160 26.45 -5.37 11.09
N GLY A 161 26.32 -4.20 10.45
CA GLY A 161 27.42 -3.38 9.95
C GLY A 161 27.55 -1.98 10.58
N PHE A 162 27.22 -1.81 11.87
CA PHE A 162 27.52 -0.59 12.64
C PHE A 162 28.10 -0.92 14.01
#